data_AF-A0A314KL48-F1
#
_entry.id   AF-A0A314KL48-F1
#
_cell.length_a   1.000
_cell.length_b   1.000
_cell.length_c   1.000
_cell.angle_alpha   90.00
_cell.angle_beta   90.00
_cell.angle_gamma   90.00
#
_symmetry.space_group_name_H-M   'P 1'
#
loop_
_entity.id
_entity.type
_entity.pdbx_description
1 polymer ?
#
loop_
_entity_poly.entity_id
_entity_poly.type
_entity_poly.pdbx_seq_one_letter_code
_entity_poly.pdbx_strand_id
1 'polypeptide(L)'
;ELSYAGVQRLLGFVCTVGTFSEALPPPASTLISSFLLPHNPNTKGSTLTDGARALSKHVNRSSDSYWGSFSGSDSNKNRVALDVISDLITHCCWINVHIVPPHGVVFEIRVANGYGARWSKDGSKFIGFLGWPFKGMEALNSNRHC
;
A
#
# COMPACT_ATOMS: atom_id res chain seq x y z
N GLU A 1 -23.83 14.23 -16.09
CA GLU A 1 -22.38 14.39 -15.83
C GLU A 1 -21.89 13.26 -14.94
N LEU A 2 -20.65 12.80 -15.12
CA LEU A 2 -20.06 11.75 -14.28
C LEU A 2 -19.44 12.43 -13.04
N SER A 3 -20.00 12.21 -11.85
CA SER A 3 -19.47 12.78 -10.61
C SER A 3 -18.18 12.07 -10.16
N TYR A 4 -17.35 12.74 -9.35
CA TYR A 4 -16.18 12.12 -8.72
C TYR A 4 -16.53 10.84 -7.96
N ALA A 5 -17.65 10.85 -7.23
CA ALA A 5 -18.17 9.68 -6.54
C ALA A 5 -18.50 8.52 -7.51
N GLY A 6 -19.04 8.83 -8.70
CA GLY A 6 -19.29 7.84 -9.74
C GLY A 6 -18.00 7.22 -10.28
N VAL A 7 -16.98 8.04 -10.56
CA VAL A 7 -15.65 7.59 -11.02
C VAL A 7 -14.98 6.71 -9.96
N GLN A 8 -15.02 7.13 -8.70
CA GLN A 8 -14.45 6.38 -7.59
C GLN A 8 -15.07 4.99 -7.45
N ARG A 9 -16.40 4.89 -7.49
CA ARG A 9 -17.10 3.59 -7.46
C ARG A 9 -16.71 2.71 -8.65
N LEU A 10 -16.59 3.27 -9.85
CA LEU A 10 -16.15 2.53 -11.03
C LEU A 10 -14.73 1.99 -10.86
N LEU A 11 -13.85 2.75 -10.20
CA LEU A 11 -12.48 2.36 -9.90
C LEU A 11 -12.35 1.47 -8.64
N GLY A 12 -13.47 1.02 -8.06
CA GLY A 12 -13.47 0.12 -6.90
C GLY A 12 -13.12 0.79 -5.57
N PHE A 13 -13.25 2.11 -5.46
CA PHE A 13 -13.04 2.81 -4.19
C PHE A 13 -14.13 2.44 -3.19
N VAL A 14 -13.69 2.20 -1.96
CA VAL A 14 -14.58 2.08 -0.82
C VAL A 14 -14.69 3.45 -0.16
N CYS A 15 -15.92 3.89 0.09
CA CYS A 15 -16.18 5.13 0.81
C CYS A 15 -16.55 4.80 2.27
N THR A 16 -15.66 5.15 3.19
CA THR A 16 -15.89 5.11 4.64
C THR A 16 -15.96 6.52 5.24
N VAL A 17 -16.41 6.64 6.49
CA VAL A 17 -16.27 7.89 7.26
C VAL A 17 -14.80 8.33 7.26
N GLY A 18 -14.54 9.58 6.90
CA GLY A 18 -13.17 10.13 6.75
C GLY A 18 -12.52 9.92 5.38
N THR A 19 -13.24 9.35 4.41
CA THR A 19 -12.81 9.28 3.00
C THR A 19 -12.77 10.67 2.39
N PHE A 20 -11.75 10.93 1.59
CA PHE A 20 -11.61 12.14 0.81
C PHE A 20 -12.32 11.96 -0.55
N SER A 21 -13.55 12.46 -0.66
CA SER A 21 -14.49 12.20 -1.77
C SER A 21 -14.07 12.74 -3.15
N GLU A 22 -13.00 13.53 -3.23
CA GLU A 22 -12.52 14.16 -4.47
C GLU A 22 -11.12 13.67 -4.87
N ALA A 23 -10.70 12.49 -4.40
CA ALA A 23 -9.42 11.89 -4.78
C ALA A 23 -9.59 10.79 -5.83
N LEU A 24 -8.72 10.81 -6.83
CA LEU A 24 -8.53 9.68 -7.75
C LEU A 24 -7.36 8.80 -7.25
N PRO A 25 -7.35 7.50 -7.59
CA PRO A 25 -6.21 6.67 -7.29
C PRO A 25 -4.98 7.19 -8.03
N PRO A 26 -3.81 7.25 -7.36
CA PRO A 26 -2.57 7.47 -8.06
C PRO A 26 -2.33 6.37 -9.11
N PRO A 27 -1.69 6.68 -10.25
CA PRO A 27 -1.28 5.67 -11.20
C PRO A 27 -0.41 4.59 -10.54
N ALA A 28 -0.61 3.32 -10.91
CA ALA A 28 0.20 2.23 -10.38
C ALA A 28 1.70 2.44 -10.61
N SER A 29 2.08 3.06 -11.74
CA SER A 29 3.46 3.45 -12.03
C SER A 29 4.02 4.41 -10.99
N THR A 30 3.25 5.38 -10.51
CA THR A 30 3.66 6.31 -9.44
C THR A 30 3.88 5.58 -8.12
N LEU A 31 2.97 4.65 -7.76
CA LEU A 31 3.09 3.84 -6.55
C LEU A 31 4.35 2.97 -6.56
N ILE A 32 4.63 2.32 -7.69
CA ILE A 32 5.83 1.49 -7.89
C ILE A 32 7.09 2.35 -7.87
N SER A 33 7.07 3.51 -8.54
CA SER A 33 8.23 4.40 -8.61
C SER A 33 8.64 4.92 -7.23
N SER A 34 7.68 5.35 -6.42
CA SER A 34 7.97 5.81 -5.05
C SER A 34 8.41 4.68 -4.13
N PHE A 35 7.89 3.47 -4.33
CA PHE A 35 8.31 2.27 -3.60
C PHE A 35 9.76 1.85 -3.89
N LEU A 36 10.23 2.10 -5.12
CA LEU A 36 11.57 1.76 -5.60
C LEU A 36 12.62 2.85 -5.32
N LEU A 37 12.25 3.94 -4.64
CA LEU A 37 13.23 4.97 -4.27
C LEU A 37 14.32 4.39 -3.35
N PRO A 38 15.60 4.79 -3.51
CA PRO A 38 16.67 4.35 -2.63
C PRO A 38 16.43 4.83 -1.19
N HIS A 39 16.55 3.92 -0.22
CA HIS A 39 16.31 4.26 1.19
C HIS A 39 17.35 5.24 1.76
N ASN A 40 18.63 5.02 1.39
CA ASN A 40 19.76 5.85 1.80
C ASN A 40 20.63 6.17 0.57
N PRO A 41 20.25 7.15 -0.27
CA PRO A 41 20.96 7.44 -1.52
C PRO A 41 22.41 7.90 -1.30
N ASN A 42 22.73 8.39 -0.10
CA ASN A 42 24.07 8.87 0.25
C ASN A 42 25.02 7.76 0.74
N THR A 43 24.53 6.54 0.98
CA THR A 43 25.34 5.42 1.48
C THR A 43 25.95 4.65 0.32
N LYS A 44 27.27 4.78 0.13
CA LYS A 44 27.99 4.05 -0.92
C LYS A 44 27.79 2.54 -0.79
N GLY A 45 27.41 1.90 -1.89
CA GLY A 45 27.21 0.45 -1.98
C GLY A 45 25.84 -0.05 -1.53
N SER A 46 25.00 0.79 -0.91
CA SER A 46 23.62 0.44 -0.58
C SER A 46 22.71 0.72 -1.78
N THR A 47 21.99 -0.30 -2.23
CA THR A 47 20.96 -0.16 -3.30
C THR A 47 19.56 -0.52 -2.80
N LEU A 48 19.42 -0.78 -1.49
CA LEU A 48 18.15 -1.11 -0.86
C LEU A 48 17.13 0.01 -1.05
N THR A 49 15.93 -0.36 -1.49
CA THR A 49 14.81 0.57 -1.66
C THR A 49 14.04 0.79 -0.37
N ASP A 50 13.26 1.88 -0.31
CA ASP A 50 12.33 2.14 0.80
C ASP A 50 11.33 0.99 0.97
N GLY A 51 10.83 0.44 -0.14
CA GLY A 51 9.96 -0.72 -0.14
C GLY A 51 10.59 -1.96 0.49
N ALA A 52 11.83 -2.29 0.09
CA ALA A 52 12.56 -3.42 0.67
C ALA A 52 12.87 -3.19 2.17
N ARG A 53 13.24 -1.96 2.54
CA ARG A 53 13.46 -1.61 3.95
C ARG A 53 12.20 -1.75 4.79
N ALA A 54 11.04 -1.41 4.24
CA ALA A 54 9.76 -1.58 4.92
C ALA A 54 9.38 -3.06 5.06
N LEU A 55 9.57 -3.86 3.99
CA LEU A 55 9.29 -5.29 4.01
C LEU A 55 10.12 -6.01 5.09
N SER A 56 11.38 -5.65 5.25
CA SER A 56 12.26 -6.23 6.28
C SER A 56 11.74 -6.03 7.70
N LYS A 57 11.02 -4.94 7.96
CA LYS A 57 10.38 -4.70 9.26
C LYS A 57 9.19 -5.62 9.49
N HIS A 58 8.47 -6.01 8.43
CA HIS A 58 7.29 -6.88 8.52
C HIS A 58 7.66 -8.35 8.65
N VAL A 59 8.65 -8.82 7.88
CA VAL A 59 9.17 -10.20 7.99
C VAL A 59 9.67 -10.50 9.41
N ASN A 60 10.31 -9.53 10.08
CA ASN A 60 10.76 -9.71 11.46
C ASN A 60 9.64 -9.64 12.51
N ARG A 61 8.45 -9.16 12.14
CA ARG A 61 7.31 -8.94 13.06
C ARG A 61 6.19 -9.94 12.87
N SER A 62 6.13 -10.60 11.71
CA SER A 62 5.14 -11.61 11.42
C SER A 62 5.80 -12.98 11.33
N SER A 63 5.20 -13.99 11.97
CA SER A 63 5.55 -15.38 11.76
C SER A 63 4.87 -15.98 10.51
N ASP A 64 4.03 -15.21 9.83
CA ASP A 64 3.40 -15.64 8.58
C ASP A 64 4.39 -15.64 7.41
N SER A 65 4.18 -16.59 6.49
CA SER A 65 4.98 -16.69 5.26
C SER A 65 4.55 -15.70 4.18
N TYR A 66 3.63 -14.77 4.49
CA TYR A 66 3.02 -13.89 3.49
C TYR A 66 4.05 -12.96 2.83
N TRP A 67 4.98 -12.44 3.63
CA TRP A 67 5.98 -11.47 3.20
C TRP A 67 7.20 -12.10 2.50
N GLY A 68 7.22 -13.43 2.35
CA GLY A 68 8.30 -14.18 1.72
C GLY A 68 9.59 -14.25 2.53
N SER A 69 10.63 -14.84 1.93
CA SER A 69 11.97 -14.96 2.53
C SER A 69 12.82 -13.73 2.19
N PHE A 70 13.01 -12.85 3.17
CA PHE A 70 13.80 -11.62 3.00
C PHE A 70 15.26 -11.81 3.43
N SER A 71 16.08 -12.36 2.53
CA SER A 71 17.51 -12.63 2.76
C SER A 71 18.35 -12.34 1.52
N GLY A 72 19.67 -12.42 1.64
CA GLY A 72 20.61 -12.19 0.53
C GLY A 72 20.96 -10.72 0.27
N SER A 73 21.33 -10.43 -0.98
CA SER A 73 21.79 -9.10 -1.42
C SER A 73 20.65 -8.07 -1.47
N ASP A 74 21.00 -6.79 -1.55
CA ASP A 74 20.01 -5.71 -1.77
C ASP A 74 19.18 -5.95 -3.03
N SER A 75 19.78 -6.46 -4.11
CA SER A 75 19.05 -6.83 -5.32
C SER A 75 18.00 -7.91 -5.07
N ASN A 76 18.33 -8.95 -4.30
CA ASN A 76 17.37 -10.00 -3.94
C ASN A 76 16.23 -9.43 -3.09
N LYS A 77 16.55 -8.63 -2.08
CA LYS A 77 15.58 -7.99 -1.20
C LYS A 77 14.64 -7.05 -1.94
N ASN A 78 15.18 -6.25 -2.86
CA ASN A 78 14.42 -5.33 -3.70
C ASN A 78 13.48 -6.09 -4.63
N ARG A 79 13.93 -7.21 -5.22
CA ARG A 79 13.08 -8.07 -6.05
C ARG A 79 11.92 -8.66 -5.26
N VAL A 80 12.18 -9.27 -4.10
CA VAL A 80 11.12 -9.85 -3.26
C VAL A 80 10.11 -8.77 -2.85
N ALA A 81 10.59 -7.59 -2.47
CA ALA A 81 9.72 -6.46 -2.14
C ALA A 81 8.88 -5.98 -3.31
N LEU A 82 9.44 -5.97 -4.52
CA LEU A 82 8.71 -5.64 -5.74
C LEU A 82 7.64 -6.69 -6.05
N ASP A 83 7.97 -7.98 -5.95
CA ASP A 83 7.02 -9.07 -6.17
C ASP A 83 5.82 -8.95 -5.23
N VAL A 84 6.06 -8.65 -3.94
CA VAL A 84 5.00 -8.44 -2.93
C VAL A 84 4.13 -7.22 -3.26
N ILE A 85 4.71 -6.06 -3.58
CA ILE A 85 3.90 -4.86 -3.85
C ILE A 85 3.12 -4.99 -5.16
N SER A 86 3.69 -5.64 -6.17
CA SER A 86 3.01 -5.95 -7.42
C SER A 86 1.83 -6.89 -7.21
N ASP A 87 1.97 -7.91 -6.36
CA ASP A 87 0.88 -8.79 -5.96
C ASP A 87 -0.24 -8.02 -5.25
N LEU A 88 0.11 -7.18 -4.27
CA LEU A 88 -0.85 -6.33 -3.56
C LEU A 88 -1.61 -5.38 -4.49
N ILE A 89 -0.93 -4.73 -5.43
CA ILE A 89 -1.58 -3.82 -6.40
C ILE A 89 -2.50 -4.60 -7.34
N THR A 90 -2.09 -5.78 -7.80
CA THR A 90 -2.84 -6.60 -8.76
C THR A 90 -4.10 -7.21 -8.13
N HIS A 91 -3.99 -7.68 -6.89
CA HIS A 91 -5.06 -8.41 -6.20
C HIS A 91 -5.81 -7.56 -5.18
N CYS A 92 -5.57 -6.24 -5.12
CA CYS A 92 -6.30 -5.38 -4.20
C CYS A 92 -7.80 -5.45 -4.49
N CYS A 93 -8.57 -5.69 -3.44
CA CYS A 93 -10.03 -5.71 -3.50
C CYS A 93 -10.65 -4.57 -2.67
N TRP A 94 -9.79 -3.76 -2.06
CA TRP A 94 -10.16 -2.61 -1.26
C TRP A 94 -9.17 -1.48 -1.51
N ILE A 95 -9.70 -0.31 -1.86
CA ILE A 95 -8.93 0.90 -2.17
C ILE A 95 -9.62 2.07 -1.48
N ASN A 96 -8.85 2.93 -0.80
CA ASN A 96 -9.38 4.15 -0.21
C ASN A 96 -8.35 5.28 -0.15
N VAL A 97 -8.83 6.51 -0.16
CA VAL A 97 -8.07 7.71 0.23
C VAL A 97 -8.73 8.30 1.47
N HIS A 98 -8.08 8.18 2.62
CA HIS A 98 -8.66 8.55 3.91
C HIS A 98 -7.64 9.17 4.86
N ILE A 99 -8.11 9.77 5.94
CA ILE A 99 -7.25 10.36 6.98
C ILE A 99 -6.81 9.29 7.97
N VAL A 100 -5.50 9.14 8.15
CA VAL A 100 -4.90 8.23 9.15
C VAL A 100 -3.94 9.03 10.03
N PRO A 101 -4.21 9.19 11.33
CA PRO A 101 -3.23 9.76 12.27
C PRO A 101 -2.01 8.83 12.44
N PRO A 102 -0.78 9.36 12.57
CA PRO A 102 -0.37 10.76 12.46
C PRO A 102 -0.05 11.22 11.02
N HIS A 103 -0.34 10.40 10.00
CA HIS A 103 0.10 10.59 8.61
C HIS A 103 -0.75 11.56 7.78
N GLY A 104 -1.96 11.93 8.23
CA GLY A 104 -2.86 12.78 7.47
C GLY A 104 -3.59 11.99 6.37
N VAL A 105 -3.82 12.61 5.21
CA VAL A 105 -4.53 11.96 4.08
C VAL A 105 -3.59 11.00 3.36
N VAL A 106 -4.00 9.74 3.23
CA VAL A 106 -3.19 8.65 2.66
C VAL A 106 -3.99 7.86 1.63
N PHE A 107 -3.30 7.34 0.62
CA PHE A 107 -3.84 6.32 -0.28
C PHE A 107 -3.49 4.94 0.26
N GLU A 108 -4.49 4.05 0.36
CA GLU A 108 -4.35 2.73 0.95
C GLU A 108 -5.03 1.67 0.09
N ILE A 109 -4.34 0.54 -0.07
CA ILE A 109 -4.88 -0.66 -0.72
C ILE A 109 -4.82 -1.83 0.24
N ARG A 110 -5.78 -2.75 0.11
CA ARG A 110 -5.77 -4.04 0.79
C ARG A 110 -6.25 -5.16 -0.12
N VAL A 111 -5.69 -6.34 0.10
CA VAL A 111 -6.17 -7.61 -0.46
C VAL A 111 -7.23 -8.22 0.47
N ALA A 112 -7.87 -9.32 0.05
CA ALA A 112 -9.03 -9.89 0.76
C ALA A 112 -8.73 -10.37 2.18
N ASN A 113 -7.52 -10.85 2.42
CA ASN A 113 -7.09 -11.18 3.77
C ASN A 113 -6.73 -9.89 4.55
N GLY A 114 -6.50 -8.74 3.92
CA GLY A 114 -6.34 -7.47 4.64
C GLY A 114 -4.89 -7.10 4.89
N TYR A 115 -3.91 -7.84 4.36
CA TYR A 115 -2.60 -7.25 4.10
C TYR A 115 -2.75 -6.08 3.12
N GLY A 116 -1.84 -5.12 3.21
CA GLY A 116 -1.96 -3.92 2.41
C GLY A 116 -0.72 -3.06 2.43
N ALA A 117 -0.87 -1.91 1.79
CA ALA A 117 0.18 -0.93 1.60
C ALA A 117 -0.41 0.48 1.59
N ARG A 118 0.40 1.45 1.98
CA ARG A 118 0.01 2.84 2.10
C ARG A 118 1.02 3.79 1.50
N TRP A 119 0.51 4.84 0.86
CA TRP A 119 1.27 5.95 0.31
C TRP A 119 0.69 7.29 0.76
N SER A 120 1.41 8.38 0.48
CA SER A 120 0.82 9.72 0.44
C SER A 120 -0.39 9.76 -0.51
N LYS A 121 -1.29 10.73 -0.32
CA LYS A 121 -2.49 10.92 -1.15
C LYS A 121 -2.23 10.82 -2.67
N ASP A 122 -1.11 11.37 -3.13
CA ASP A 122 -0.69 11.43 -4.53
C ASP A 122 0.17 10.24 -4.99
N GLY A 123 0.46 9.28 -4.11
CA GLY A 123 1.29 8.11 -4.40
C GLY A 123 2.79 8.38 -4.45
N SER A 124 3.23 9.64 -4.29
CA SER A 124 4.64 10.04 -4.47
C SER A 124 5.58 9.57 -3.36
N LYS A 125 5.03 9.17 -2.21
CA LYS A 125 5.80 8.66 -1.08
C LYS A 125 5.19 7.38 -0.52
N PHE A 126 5.98 6.31 -0.50
CA PHE A 126 5.61 5.09 0.21
C PHE A 126 5.68 5.29 1.73
N ILE A 127 4.63 4.91 2.45
CA ILE A 127 4.53 5.05 3.91
C ILE A 127 4.83 3.72 4.61
N GLY A 128 4.30 2.60 4.10
CA GLY A 128 4.60 1.28 4.65
C GLY A 128 3.56 0.21 4.34
N PHE A 129 3.90 -1.02 4.72
CA PHE A 129 3.02 -2.17 4.66
C PHE A 129 2.08 -2.25 5.87
N LEU A 130 1.01 -3.03 5.72
CA LEU A 130 -0.06 -3.22 6.70
C LEU A 130 -0.26 -4.73 6.92
N GLY A 131 -0.29 -5.16 8.18
CA GLY A 131 -0.46 -6.57 8.59
C GLY A 131 -1.86 -6.90 9.14
N TRP A 132 -2.07 -8.18 9.47
CA TRP A 132 -3.28 -8.75 10.08
C TRP A 132 -3.37 -8.59 11.63
N PRO A 133 -4.58 -8.60 12.23
CA PRO A 133 -5.88 -8.24 11.67
C PRO A 133 -6.14 -6.75 11.86
N PHE A 134 -6.73 -6.15 10.82
CA PHE A 134 -7.53 -4.95 10.97
C PHE A 134 -8.70 -5.27 11.92
N LYS A 135 -8.82 -4.61 13.08
CA LYS A 135 -10.12 -4.52 13.79
C LYS A 135 -11.08 -3.77 12.85
N GLY A 136 -11.76 -4.50 11.97
CA GLY A 136 -12.56 -3.90 10.90
C GLY A 136 -12.68 -4.73 9.64
N MET A 137 -12.34 -6.03 9.64
CA MET A 137 -12.68 -6.89 8.49
C MET A 137 -14.20 -6.92 8.22
N GLU A 138 -15.02 -6.67 9.25
CA GLU A 138 -16.44 -6.38 9.09
C GLU A 138 -16.70 -5.09 8.30
N ALA A 139 -15.91 -4.03 8.47
CA ALA A 139 -16.05 -2.77 7.71
C ALA A 139 -15.54 -2.89 6.26
N LEU A 140 -14.56 -3.76 5.99
CA LEU A 140 -14.12 -4.10 4.62
C LEU A 140 -15.23 -4.84 3.85
N ASN A 141 -16.02 -5.66 4.54
CA ASN A 141 -17.11 -6.45 3.96
C ASN A 141 -18.50 -5.77 4.05
N SER A 142 -18.73 -4.84 4.99
CA SER A 142 -20.04 -4.21 5.20
C SER A 142 -20.24 -2.90 4.45
N ASN A 143 -19.16 -2.16 4.11
CA ASN A 143 -19.25 -0.87 3.43
C ASN A 143 -19.13 -0.99 1.90
N ARG A 144 -19.80 -1.98 1.29
CA ARG A 144 -20.01 -2.02 -0.17
C ARG A 144 -21.21 -1.20 -0.64
N HIS A 145 -21.87 -0.50 0.28
CA HIS A 145 -23.03 0.32 -0.02
C HIS A 145 -22.82 1.73 0.50
N CYS A 146 -22.91 2.68 -0.42
CA CYS A 146 -23.26 4.05 -0.09
C CYS A 146 -24.75 4.16 0.16
#